data_AF-A0A4V2AZ03-F1
#
_entry.id   AF-A0A4V2AZ03-F1
#
_cell.length_a   1.000
_cell.length_b   1.000
_cell.length_c   1.000
_cell.angle_alpha   90.00
_cell.angle_beta   90.00
_cell.angle_gamma   90.00
#
_symmetry.space_group_name_H-M   'P 1'
#
loop_
_entity.id
_entity.type
_entity.pdbx_description
1 polymer ?
#
loop_
_entity_poly.entity_id
_entity_poly.type
_entity_poly.pdbx_seq_one_letter_code
_entity_poly.pdbx_strand_id
1 'polypeptide(L)'
;MLLGALLGTVASSPAHAEPSKEELQVARTLFGQALAEEKLEHWEAALGKLESVQAIKASPSVRFHIALCEERLGRLAAALSDYEAARVAARTEGNREVLESVEEPIARLTAEV
;
A
#
# COMPACT_ATOMS: atom_id res chain seq x y z
N MET A 1 35.41 40.52 23.38
CA MET A 1 35.47 39.04 23.33
C MET A 1 34.07 38.56 23.02
N LEU A 2 33.82 38.15 21.78
CA LEU A 2 33.64 36.76 21.32
C LEU A 2 32.15 36.39 21.10
N LEU A 3 31.75 36.60 19.84
CA LEU A 3 30.88 35.79 18.98
C LEU A 3 30.40 34.44 19.58
N GLY A 4 29.09 34.23 19.64
CA GLY A 4 28.47 32.93 19.92
C GLY A 4 27.38 32.62 18.90
N ALA A 5 27.78 32.05 17.76
CA ALA A 5 26.88 31.61 16.71
C ALA A 5 26.18 30.30 17.14
N LEU A 6 24.85 30.31 17.26
CA LEU A 6 24.07 29.07 17.32
C LEU A 6 23.95 28.50 15.90
N LEU A 7 24.67 27.40 15.64
CA LEU A 7 24.47 26.55 14.47
C LEU A 7 23.10 25.87 14.57
N GLY A 8 22.18 26.24 13.67
CA GLY A 8 20.94 25.50 13.45
C GLY A 8 21.22 24.19 12.72
N THR A 9 20.87 23.06 13.32
CA THR A 9 20.86 21.76 12.65
C THR A 9 19.67 21.69 11.71
N VAL A 10 19.92 21.76 10.40
CA VAL A 10 18.92 21.43 9.37
C VAL A 10 18.73 19.92 9.35
N ALA A 11 17.58 19.45 9.84
CA ALA A 11 17.15 18.07 9.65
C ALA A 11 16.81 17.88 8.16
N SER A 12 17.65 17.16 7.43
CA SER A 12 17.31 16.69 6.08
C SER A 12 16.29 15.56 6.23
N SER A 13 15.00 15.86 6.06
CA SER A 13 14.02 14.82 5.75
C SER A 13 14.41 14.19 4.41
N PRO A 14 14.41 12.85 4.28
CA PRO A 14 14.62 12.22 2.99
C PRO A 14 13.49 12.68 2.07
N ALA A 15 13.83 13.55 1.12
CA ALA A 15 12.93 13.90 0.03
C ALA A 15 12.83 12.65 -0.86
N HIS A 16 11.87 11.78 -0.57
CA HIS A 16 11.43 10.81 -1.57
C HIS A 16 10.91 11.62 -2.74
N ALA A 17 11.61 11.56 -3.87
CA ALA A 17 11.20 12.23 -5.08
C ALA A 17 9.79 11.76 -5.44
N GLU A 18 8.91 12.69 -5.73
CA GLU A 18 7.56 12.36 -6.20
C GLU A 18 7.67 11.61 -7.54
N PRO A 19 6.93 10.50 -7.74
CA PRO A 19 7.02 9.73 -8.97
C PRO A 19 6.71 10.57 -10.22
N SER A 20 7.47 10.34 -11.28
CA SER A 20 7.24 10.96 -12.59
C SER A 20 5.89 10.54 -13.19
N LYS A 21 5.43 11.30 -14.19
CA LYS A 21 4.18 10.97 -14.89
C LYS A 21 4.24 9.61 -15.57
N GLU A 22 5.42 9.28 -16.10
CA GLU A 22 5.72 8.02 -16.77
C GLU A 22 5.66 6.86 -15.77
N GLU A 23 6.28 6.98 -14.60
CA GLU A 23 6.20 5.98 -13.53
C GLU A 23 4.76 5.77 -13.05
N LEU A 24 4.00 6.86 -12.86
CA LEU A 24 2.59 6.77 -12.49
C LEU A 24 1.75 6.09 -13.58
N GLN A 25 2.10 6.25 -14.87
CA GLN A 25 1.43 5.56 -15.96
C GLN A 25 1.72 4.06 -15.93
N VAL A 26 2.98 3.67 -15.68
CA VAL A 26 3.38 2.27 -15.50
C VAL A 26 2.63 1.66 -14.31
N ALA A 27 2.57 2.35 -13.17
CA ALA A 27 1.84 1.91 -11.98
C ALA A 27 0.36 1.66 -12.28
N ARG A 28 -0.31 2.55 -13.00
CA ARG A 28 -1.72 2.36 -13.39
C ARG A 28 -1.91 1.15 -14.30
N THR A 29 -1.01 0.94 -15.27
CA THR A 29 -1.06 -0.21 -16.16
C THR A 29 -0.85 -1.52 -15.40
N LEU A 30 0.15 -1.59 -14.52
CA LEU A 30 0.41 -2.75 -13.67
C LEU A 30 -0.76 -3.05 -12.73
N PHE A 31 -1.38 -2.02 -12.14
CA PHE A 31 -2.55 -2.18 -11.29
C PHE A 31 -3.72 -2.78 -12.07
N GLY A 32 -4.03 -2.26 -13.26
CA GLY A 32 -5.08 -2.83 -14.12
C GLY A 32 -4.81 -4.28 -14.52
N GLN A 33 -3.54 -4.65 -14.75
CA GLN A 33 -3.15 -6.04 -15.02
C GLN A 33 -3.30 -6.93 -13.78
N ALA A 34 -2.94 -6.45 -12.59
CA ALA A 34 -3.14 -7.21 -11.36
C ALA A 34 -4.62 -7.52 -11.11
N LEU A 35 -5.51 -6.55 -11.30
CA LEU A 35 -6.95 -6.78 -11.19
C LEU A 35 -7.49 -7.79 -12.22
N ALA A 36 -6.86 -7.88 -13.39
CA ALA A 36 -7.21 -8.92 -14.37
C ALA A 36 -6.76 -10.31 -13.90
N GLU A 37 -5.57 -10.41 -13.28
CA GLU A 37 -5.04 -11.67 -12.72
C GLU A 37 -5.85 -12.12 -11.49
N GLU A 38 -6.26 -11.20 -10.61
CA GLU A 38 -7.17 -11.51 -9.49
C GLU A 38 -8.49 -12.12 -9.98
N LYS A 39 -9.07 -11.59 -11.06
CA LYS A 39 -10.29 -12.15 -11.68
C LYS A 39 -10.08 -13.54 -12.26
N LEU A 40 -8.85 -13.88 -12.63
CA LEU A 40 -8.45 -15.21 -13.10
C LEU A 40 -7.95 -16.10 -11.95
N GLU A 41 -8.01 -15.61 -10.70
CA GLU A 41 -7.50 -16.27 -9.50
C GLU A 41 -5.99 -16.60 -9.57
N HIS A 42 -5.22 -15.87 -10.37
CA HIS A 42 -3.77 -15.98 -10.45
C HIS A 42 -3.11 -15.11 -9.36
N TRP A 43 -3.30 -15.50 -8.10
CA TRP A 43 -2.96 -14.68 -6.94
C TRP A 43 -1.48 -14.30 -6.84
N GLU A 44 -0.54 -15.21 -7.11
CA GLU A 44 0.89 -14.88 -7.11
C GLU A 44 1.25 -13.88 -8.21
N ALA A 45 0.64 -14.02 -9.40
CA ALA A 45 0.90 -13.14 -10.53
C ALA A 45 0.29 -11.74 -10.32
N ALA A 46 -0.84 -11.66 -9.61
CA ALA A 46 -1.43 -10.40 -9.16
C ALA A 46 -0.54 -9.74 -8.10
N LEU A 47 -0.14 -10.49 -7.08
CA LEU A 47 0.67 -10.01 -5.96
C LEU A 47 1.98 -9.37 -6.45
N GLY A 48 2.75 -10.04 -7.29
CA GLY A 48 4.02 -9.49 -7.79
C GLY A 48 3.83 -8.19 -8.59
N LYS A 49 2.71 -8.04 -9.31
CA LYS A 49 2.37 -6.78 -9.99
C LYS A 49 2.01 -5.69 -9.00
N LEU A 50 1.21 -6.00 -7.97
CA LEU A 50 0.80 -5.05 -6.94
C LEU A 50 1.98 -4.56 -6.09
N GLU A 51 2.92 -5.44 -5.75
CA GLU A 51 4.17 -5.06 -5.08
C GLU A 51 4.98 -4.07 -5.94
N SER A 52 5.02 -4.30 -7.26
CA SER A 52 5.66 -3.37 -8.20
C SER A 52 4.93 -2.02 -8.27
N VAL A 53 3.60 -2.00 -8.18
CA VAL A 53 2.81 -0.75 -8.07
C VAL A 53 3.12 -0.05 -6.76
N GLN A 54 3.14 -0.77 -5.63
CA GLN A 54 3.40 -0.23 -4.29
C GLN A 54 4.78 0.44 -4.21
N ALA A 55 5.79 -0.14 -4.87
CA ALA A 55 7.13 0.43 -4.94
C ALA A 55 7.18 1.78 -5.68
N ILE A 56 6.28 2.02 -6.64
CA ILE A 56 6.15 3.31 -7.34
C ILE A 56 5.30 4.28 -6.52
N LYS A 57 4.10 3.85 -6.14
CA LYS A 57 3.18 4.65 -5.33
C LYS A 57 2.31 3.71 -4.49
N ALA A 58 2.56 3.70 -3.19
CA ALA A 58 1.63 3.13 -2.23
C ALA A 58 0.30 3.91 -2.24
N SER A 59 -0.81 3.18 -2.19
CA SER A 59 -2.15 3.72 -2.02
C SER A 59 -3.02 2.75 -1.21
N PRO A 60 -4.15 3.20 -0.65
CA PRO A 60 -5.05 2.33 0.10
C PRO A 60 -5.57 1.17 -0.75
N SER A 61 -5.93 1.42 -2.01
CA SER A 61 -6.41 0.39 -2.93
C SER A 61 -5.32 -0.64 -3.23
N VAL A 62 -4.07 -0.21 -3.46
CA VAL A 62 -2.96 -1.16 -3.72
C VAL A 62 -2.73 -2.05 -2.51
N ARG A 63 -2.75 -1.51 -1.29
CA ARG A 63 -2.60 -2.31 -0.06
C ARG A 63 -3.76 -3.29 0.14
N PHE A 64 -4.99 -2.86 -0.10
CA PHE A 64 -6.16 -3.73 -0.03
C PHE A 64 -6.02 -4.94 -0.97
N HIS A 65 -5.63 -4.70 -2.23
CA HIS A 65 -5.46 -5.77 -3.21
C HIS A 65 -4.28 -6.70 -2.89
N ILE A 66 -3.19 -6.17 -2.31
CA ILE A 66 -2.08 -6.99 -1.78
C ILE A 66 -2.59 -7.93 -0.69
N ALA A 67 -3.28 -7.39 0.30
CA ALA A 67 -3.84 -8.17 1.40
C ALA A 67 -4.83 -9.24 0.91
N LEU A 68 -5.67 -8.92 -0.07
CA LEU A 68 -6.57 -9.89 -0.72
C LEU A 68 -5.80 -11.04 -1.37
N CYS A 69 -4.74 -10.74 -2.13
CA CYS A 69 -3.91 -11.78 -2.73
C CYS A 69 -3.23 -12.65 -1.66
N GLU A 70 -2.68 -12.03 -0.61
CA GLU A 70 -2.06 -12.74 0.50
C GLU A 70 -3.04 -13.67 1.23
N GLU A 71 -4.27 -13.21 1.47
CA GLU A 71 -5.33 -14.00 2.06
C GLU A 71 -5.66 -15.22 1.19
N ARG A 72 -5.83 -15.03 -0.12
CA ARG A 72 -6.11 -16.12 -1.08
C ARG A 72 -4.95 -17.12 -1.19
N LEU A 73 -3.73 -16.69 -0.85
CA LEU A 73 -2.53 -17.53 -0.76
C LEU A 73 -2.34 -18.18 0.62
N GLY A 74 -3.24 -17.95 1.58
CA GLY A 74 -3.15 -18.48 2.94
C GLY A 74 -2.13 -17.77 3.84
N ARG A 75 -1.64 -16.59 3.44
CA ARG A 75 -0.67 -15.78 4.20
C ARG A 75 -1.38 -14.86 5.19
N LEU A 76 -2.18 -15.45 6.07
CA LEU A 76 -3.19 -14.71 6.86
C LEU A 76 -2.63 -13.59 7.74
N ALA A 77 -1.47 -13.79 8.37
CA ALA A 77 -0.85 -12.74 9.19
C ALA A 77 -0.37 -11.53 8.37
N ALA A 78 0.14 -11.77 7.16
CA ALA A 78 0.53 -10.69 6.25
C ALA A 78 -0.71 -9.95 5.73
N ALA A 79 -1.73 -10.71 5.32
CA ALA A 79 -3.00 -10.15 4.87
C ALA A 79 -3.65 -9.24 5.92
N LEU A 80 -3.71 -9.69 7.18
CA LEU A 80 -4.23 -8.86 8.27
C LEU A 80 -3.43 -7.56 8.42
N SER A 81 -2.10 -7.65 8.43
CA SER A 81 -1.24 -6.47 8.53
C SER A 81 -1.48 -5.48 7.38
N ASP A 82 -1.59 -5.95 6.14
CA ASP A 82 -1.80 -5.05 4.99
C ASP A 82 -3.24 -4.52 4.88
N TYR A 83 -4.25 -5.27 5.31
CA TYR A 83 -5.61 -4.74 5.43
C TYR A 83 -5.67 -3.62 6.48
N GLU A 84 -5.02 -3.77 7.63
CA GLU A 84 -4.95 -2.71 8.63
C GLU A 84 -4.22 -1.47 8.11
N ALA A 85 -3.11 -1.67 7.39
CA ALA A 85 -2.39 -0.58 6.74
C ALA A 85 -3.25 0.11 5.66
N ALA A 86 -4.01 -0.65 4.88
CA ALA A 86 -4.97 -0.13 3.90
C ALA A 86 -6.06 0.70 4.59
N ARG A 87 -6.60 0.23 5.71
CA ARG A 87 -7.59 0.97 6.53
C ARG A 87 -7.03 2.31 7.00
N VAL A 88 -5.82 2.32 7.56
CA VAL A 88 -5.17 3.56 8.02
C VAL A 88 -4.98 4.54 6.87
N ALA A 89 -4.41 4.08 5.75
CA ALA A 89 -4.20 4.92 4.58
C ALA A 89 -5.53 5.46 4.01
N ALA A 90 -6.57 4.62 3.96
CA ALA A 90 -7.90 5.01 3.49
C ALA A 90 -8.55 6.08 4.38
N ARG A 91 -8.36 6.03 5.70
CA ARG A 91 -8.81 7.09 6.62
C ARG A 91 -8.09 8.41 6.35
N THR A 92 -6.78 8.35 6.12
CA THR A 92 -5.97 9.54 5.81
C THR A 92 -6.35 10.17 4.47
N GLU A 93 -6.61 9.36 3.45
CA GLU A 93 -6.92 9.82 2.09
C GLU A 93 -8.43 10.06 1.83
N GLY A 94 -9.30 9.69 2.77
CA GLY A 94 -10.74 9.78 2.60
C GLY A 94 -11.32 8.77 1.61
N ASN A 95 -10.64 7.63 1.40
CA ASN A 95 -11.08 6.58 0.47
C ASN A 95 -12.13 5.68 1.14
N ARG A 96 -13.41 6.03 1.01
CA ARG A 96 -14.53 5.31 1.62
C ARG A 96 -14.68 3.87 1.11
N GLU A 97 -14.47 3.64 -0.18
CA GLU A 97 -14.60 2.31 -0.79
C GLU A 97 -13.65 1.30 -0.15
N VAL A 98 -12.38 1.68 0.05
CA VAL A 98 -11.42 0.82 0.73
C VAL A 98 -11.77 0.64 2.20
N LEU A 99 -12.24 1.69 2.89
CA LEU A 99 -12.69 1.55 4.28
C LEU A 99 -13.79 0.50 4.43
N GLU A 100 -14.79 0.52 3.56
CA GLU A 100 -15.88 -0.45 3.60
C GLU A 100 -15.39 -1.87 3.28
N SER A 101 -14.42 -1.99 2.36
CA SER A 101 -13.91 -3.28 1.88
C SER A 101 -12.97 -3.99 2.87
N VAL A 102 -12.34 -3.27 3.81
CA VAL A 102 -11.37 -3.85 4.76
C VAL A 102 -11.97 -4.27 6.10
N GLU A 103 -13.14 -3.75 6.51
CA GLU A 103 -13.65 -4.02 7.86
C GLU A 103 -14.01 -5.50 8.08
N GLU A 104 -14.64 -6.15 7.10
CA GLU A 104 -15.00 -7.57 7.21
C GLU A 104 -13.77 -8.49 7.20
N PRO A 105 -12.80 -8.35 6.27
CA PRO A 105 -11.58 -9.16 6.30
C PRO A 105 -10.76 -8.99 7.59
N ILE A 106 -10.62 -7.76 8.09
CA ILE A 106 -9.92 -7.51 9.35
C ILE A 106 -10.62 -8.22 10.51
N ALA A 107 -11.95 -8.09 10.62
CA ALA A 107 -12.70 -8.70 11.70
C ALA A 107 -12.59 -10.23 11.68
N ARG A 108 -12.66 -10.85 10.49
CA ARG A 108 -12.47 -12.30 10.37
C ARG A 108 -11.05 -12.73 10.73
N LEU A 109 -10.04 -12.14 10.10
CA LEU A 109 -8.65 -12.56 10.27
C LEU A 109 -8.15 -12.32 11.70
N THR A 110 -8.63 -11.28 12.39
CA THR A 110 -8.30 -11.04 13.81
C THR A 110 -8.80 -12.18 14.72
N ALA A 111 -9.86 -12.90 14.33
CA ALA A 111 -10.36 -14.05 15.08
C ALA A 111 -9.63 -15.36 14.75
N GLU A 112 -8.95 -15.42 13.59
CA GLU A 112 -8.30 -16.62 13.06
C GLU A 112 -6.79 -16.67 13.37
N VAL A 113 -6.14 -15.50 13.52
CA VAL A 113 -4.70 -15.35 13.78
C VAL A 113 -4.44 -15.13 15.27
#